data_AF-A0A859J386-F1
#
_entry.id   AF-A0A859J386-F1
#
_cell.length_a   1.000
_cell.length_b   1.000
_cell.length_c   1.000
_cell.angle_alpha   90.00
_cell.angle_beta   90.00
_cell.angle_gamma   90.00
#
_symmetry.space_group_name_H-M   'P 1'
#
loop_
_entity.id
_entity.type
_entity.pdbx_description
1 polymer ?
#
loop_
_entity_poly.entity_id
_entity_poly.type
_entity_poly.pdbx_seq_one_letter_code
_entity_poly.pdbx_strand_id
1 'polypeptide(L)'
;MSSDEDFSLVTESPEDTHKALISNCKKQLEQLVQEQKELAARRDHLHETKLKFRERSEKLIQALKDDQLSYKQQIEDEKAKLNAMKQDEIELMQEIQKVEAALKVEVANNKDLKQQTDVFSAVPERDVVFTGLTGKGVDAQTFEMKPRIDYPMEGGTALITFDEEVVARKILTMKNHQVDLGGECSINVEARPVHLMLPTLVEIDSEVCPHSILISNLPKMDTESLLNKLEIHFSKRRNGGGEVDECEMLSDSGTVVLTFFQNDIAKGLTDTEYHDIKLQEKKMHRVRVTPFLNGKITNFKTKMSVCPRTVLLTEIPAVMERETLQDLLEIHFQKSSNGGGEIEAFLYNPQGQHTMALFEGVSQNGEE
;
A
#
# COMPACT_ATOMS: atom_id res chain seq x y z
N MET A 1 132.31 59.40 -1.09
CA MET A 1 133.60 59.44 -1.79
C MET A 1 133.41 60.31 -3.03
N SER A 2 134.33 61.24 -3.28
CA SER A 2 134.60 61.86 -4.60
C SER A 2 134.70 60.80 -5.71
N SER A 3 134.54 61.07 -7.01
CA SER A 3 134.13 62.26 -7.80
C SER A 3 133.97 61.78 -9.28
N ASP A 4 133.78 62.56 -10.36
CA ASP A 4 133.82 64.00 -10.67
C ASP A 4 132.65 64.36 -11.63
N GLU A 5 132.53 65.64 -12.03
CA GLU A 5 131.76 66.05 -13.21
C GLU A 5 132.67 66.14 -14.44
N ASP A 6 132.18 65.70 -15.60
CA ASP A 6 132.82 65.99 -16.90
C ASP A 6 131.75 66.55 -17.86
N PHE A 7 131.85 67.83 -18.17
CA PHE A 7 130.90 68.55 -19.03
C PHE A 7 131.28 68.38 -20.51
N SER A 8 130.45 67.67 -21.28
CA SER A 8 130.54 67.65 -22.75
C SER A 8 129.36 68.41 -23.37
N LEU A 9 129.61 69.64 -23.79
CA LEU A 9 128.61 70.52 -24.40
C LEU A 9 128.51 70.24 -25.91
N VAL A 10 127.48 69.49 -26.33
CA VAL A 10 127.13 69.33 -27.75
C VAL A 10 125.80 70.02 -28.02
N THR A 11 125.84 71.05 -28.87
CA THR A 11 124.65 71.81 -29.30
C THR A 11 123.92 71.08 -30.42
N GLU A 12 122.72 70.55 -30.12
CA GLU A 12 121.82 70.00 -31.14
C GLU A 12 120.96 71.09 -31.83
N SER A 13 120.51 70.79 -33.05
CA SER A 13 119.80 71.72 -33.93
C SER A 13 118.33 71.95 -33.54
N PRO A 14 117.78 73.18 -33.67
CA PRO A 14 116.37 73.46 -33.39
C PRO A 14 115.38 72.76 -34.32
N GLU A 15 115.81 72.17 -35.45
CA GLU A 15 114.90 71.41 -36.32
C GLU A 15 114.45 70.07 -35.70
N ASP A 16 115.32 69.42 -34.93
CA ASP A 16 115.03 68.07 -34.42
C ASP A 16 114.10 68.11 -33.19
N THR A 17 114.15 69.20 -32.43
CA THR A 17 113.17 69.51 -31.35
C THR A 17 111.75 69.66 -31.91
N HIS A 18 111.59 70.35 -33.05
CA HIS A 18 110.28 70.51 -33.71
C HIS A 18 109.76 69.20 -34.30
N LYS A 19 110.63 68.37 -34.90
CA LYS A 19 110.25 67.03 -35.40
C LYS A 19 109.80 66.11 -34.25
N ALA A 20 110.47 66.15 -33.10
CA ALA A 20 110.09 65.39 -31.91
C ALA A 20 108.71 65.78 -31.38
N LEU A 21 108.40 67.09 -31.31
CA LEU A 21 107.09 67.59 -30.90
C LEU A 21 105.96 67.18 -31.87
N ILE A 22 106.19 67.27 -33.18
CA ILE A 22 105.22 66.82 -34.21
C ILE A 22 104.97 65.30 -34.09
N SER A 23 106.02 64.51 -33.85
CA SER A 23 105.91 63.06 -33.62
C SER A 23 105.09 62.75 -32.35
N ASN A 24 105.30 63.50 -31.27
CA ASN A 24 104.56 63.34 -30.02
C ASN A 24 103.07 63.71 -30.19
N CYS A 25 102.76 64.85 -30.81
CA CYS A 25 101.38 65.24 -31.12
C CYS A 25 100.65 64.24 -32.02
N LYS A 26 101.35 63.63 -33.00
CA LYS A 26 100.78 62.54 -33.82
C LYS A 26 100.42 61.31 -32.99
N LYS A 27 101.33 60.85 -32.11
CA LYS A 27 101.06 59.73 -31.20
C LYS A 27 99.88 60.00 -30.27
N GLN A 28 99.81 61.21 -29.69
CA GLN A 28 98.68 61.62 -28.86
C GLN A 28 97.36 61.65 -29.63
N LEU A 29 97.37 62.10 -30.90
CA LEU A 29 96.18 62.13 -31.74
C LEU A 29 95.73 60.73 -32.17
N GLU A 30 96.66 59.83 -32.50
CA GLU A 30 96.37 58.41 -32.74
C GLU A 30 95.79 57.72 -31.49
N GLN A 31 96.37 57.99 -30.31
CA GLN A 31 95.88 57.46 -29.04
C GLN A 31 94.47 57.99 -28.72
N LEU A 32 94.20 59.28 -28.88
CA LEU A 32 92.87 59.87 -28.70
C LEU A 32 91.83 59.29 -29.68
N VAL A 33 92.21 59.02 -30.92
CA VAL A 33 91.32 58.36 -31.90
C VAL A 33 91.04 56.91 -31.52
N GLN A 34 92.01 56.20 -30.94
CA GLN A 34 91.81 54.85 -30.43
C GLN A 34 90.90 54.84 -29.19
N GLU A 35 91.15 55.73 -28.23
CA GLU A 35 90.30 55.92 -27.04
C GLU A 35 88.86 56.31 -27.44
N GLN A 36 88.68 57.16 -28.46
CA GLN A 36 87.36 57.52 -29.00
C GLN A 36 86.63 56.31 -29.61
N LYS A 37 87.34 55.42 -30.33
CA LYS A 37 86.77 54.16 -30.85
C LYS A 37 86.36 53.22 -29.73
N GLU A 38 87.18 53.07 -28.68
CA GLU A 38 86.85 52.25 -27.52
C GLU A 38 85.68 52.81 -26.72
N LEU A 39 85.60 54.13 -26.54
CA LEU A 39 84.45 54.80 -25.91
C LEU A 39 83.16 54.61 -26.72
N ALA A 40 83.22 54.69 -28.05
CA ALA A 40 82.09 54.41 -28.92
C ALA A 40 81.63 52.94 -28.78
N ALA A 41 82.55 51.98 -28.83
CA ALA A 41 82.24 50.56 -28.65
C ALA A 41 81.64 50.27 -27.26
N ARG A 42 82.19 50.87 -26.18
CA ARG A 42 81.63 50.74 -24.82
C ARG A 42 80.24 51.37 -24.71
N ARG A 43 80.01 52.53 -25.31
CA ARG A 43 78.69 53.19 -25.36
C ARG A 43 77.66 52.30 -26.04
N ASP A 44 78.01 51.73 -27.19
CA ASP A 44 77.09 50.92 -28.00
C ASP A 44 76.77 49.59 -27.30
N HIS A 45 77.77 48.96 -26.67
CA HIS A 45 77.57 47.78 -25.83
C HIS A 45 76.71 48.09 -24.58
N LEU A 46 76.89 49.25 -23.94
CA LEU A 46 76.05 49.69 -22.82
C LEU A 46 74.60 49.94 -23.26
N HIS A 47 74.39 50.49 -24.46
CA HIS A 47 73.06 50.65 -25.05
C HIS A 47 72.40 49.30 -25.34
N GLU A 48 73.12 48.37 -25.97
CA GLU A 48 72.62 47.03 -26.30
C GLU A 48 72.25 46.24 -25.04
N THR A 49 73.11 46.23 -24.02
CA THR A 49 72.84 45.56 -22.74
C THR A 49 71.65 46.18 -22.02
N LYS A 50 71.55 47.52 -21.96
CA LYS A 50 70.39 48.23 -21.40
C LYS A 50 69.08 47.87 -22.11
N LEU A 51 69.11 47.69 -23.43
CA LEU A 51 67.94 47.30 -24.23
C LEU A 51 67.51 45.87 -23.91
N LYS A 52 68.47 44.92 -23.87
CA LYS A 52 68.23 43.52 -23.44
C LYS A 52 67.70 43.42 -22.00
N PHE A 53 68.19 44.25 -21.08
CA PHE A 53 67.66 44.32 -19.71
C PHE A 53 66.21 44.85 -19.66
N ARG A 54 65.88 45.86 -20.48
CA ARG A 54 64.49 46.36 -20.60
C ARG A 54 63.56 45.28 -21.14
N GLU A 55 63.90 44.63 -22.26
CA GLU A 55 63.08 43.56 -22.84
C GLU A 55 62.87 42.40 -21.86
N ARG A 56 63.90 42.00 -21.11
CA ARG A 56 63.79 40.97 -20.07
C ARG A 56 62.86 41.40 -18.94
N SER A 57 62.96 42.66 -18.49
CA SER A 57 62.08 43.22 -17.46
C SER A 57 60.63 43.23 -17.92
N GLU A 58 60.35 43.71 -19.14
CA GLU A 58 59.01 43.76 -19.72
C GLU A 58 58.41 42.36 -19.89
N LYS A 59 59.19 41.37 -20.36
CA LYS A 59 58.76 39.96 -20.42
C LYS A 59 58.47 39.37 -19.04
N LEU A 60 59.29 39.67 -18.03
CA LEU A 60 59.08 39.18 -16.67
C LEU A 60 57.82 39.78 -16.03
N ILE A 61 57.58 41.08 -16.26
CA ILE A 61 56.37 41.79 -15.81
C ILE A 61 55.12 41.21 -16.50
N GLN A 62 55.20 40.87 -17.78
CA GLN A 62 54.07 40.27 -18.48
C GLN A 62 53.79 38.85 -17.96
N ALA A 63 54.81 38.00 -17.84
CA ALA A 63 54.66 36.65 -17.29
C ALA A 63 54.05 36.67 -15.87
N LEU A 64 54.49 37.58 -14.99
CA LEU A 64 53.90 37.75 -13.66
C LEU A 64 52.42 38.18 -13.69
N LYS A 65 51.99 38.98 -14.67
CA LYS A 65 50.57 39.34 -14.83
C LYS A 65 49.75 38.16 -15.32
N ASP A 66 50.28 37.41 -16.29
CA ASP A 66 49.61 36.25 -16.88
C ASP A 66 49.46 35.14 -15.81
N ASP A 67 50.51 34.90 -15.02
CA ASP A 67 50.47 34.01 -13.84
C ASP A 67 49.43 34.50 -12.80
N GLN A 68 49.42 35.79 -12.46
CA GLN A 68 48.43 36.35 -11.52
C GLN A 68 46.99 36.23 -12.01
N LEU A 69 46.74 36.34 -13.31
CA LEU A 69 45.42 36.12 -13.91
C LEU A 69 45.04 34.64 -13.85
N SER A 70 45.96 33.74 -14.23
CA SER A 70 45.77 32.28 -14.15
C SER A 70 45.44 31.82 -12.72
N TYR A 71 46.21 32.26 -11.72
CA TYR A 71 45.94 31.92 -10.31
C TYR A 71 44.60 32.46 -9.81
N LYS A 72 44.20 33.67 -10.20
CA LYS A 72 42.87 34.21 -9.83
C LYS A 72 41.75 33.37 -10.43
N GLN A 73 41.86 33.02 -11.71
CA GLN A 73 40.86 32.22 -12.41
C GLN A 73 40.75 30.81 -11.79
N GLN A 74 41.87 30.15 -11.48
CA GLN A 74 41.85 28.87 -10.77
C GLN A 74 41.17 28.97 -9.40
N ILE A 75 41.41 30.04 -8.63
CA ILE A 75 40.75 30.25 -7.33
C ILE A 75 39.23 30.47 -7.50
N GLU A 76 38.80 31.17 -8.55
CA GLU A 76 37.37 31.37 -8.84
C GLU A 76 36.70 30.07 -9.29
N ASP A 77 37.35 29.28 -10.15
CA ASP A 77 36.87 27.97 -10.61
C ASP A 77 36.75 26.96 -9.46
N GLU A 78 37.76 26.85 -8.60
CA GLU A 78 37.70 25.97 -7.42
C GLU A 78 36.66 26.44 -6.40
N LYS A 79 36.48 27.76 -6.23
CA LYS A 79 35.42 28.31 -5.37
C LYS A 79 34.02 28.02 -5.94
N ALA A 80 33.85 28.05 -7.26
CA ALA A 80 32.60 27.66 -7.91
C ALA A 80 32.30 26.17 -7.70
N LYS A 81 33.28 25.28 -7.90
CA LYS A 81 33.17 23.83 -7.60
C LYS A 81 32.81 23.56 -6.14
N LEU A 82 33.46 24.24 -5.20
CA LEU A 82 33.17 24.10 -3.77
C LEU A 82 31.74 24.51 -3.41
N ASN A 83 31.22 25.58 -4.04
CA ASN A 83 29.84 26.00 -3.83
C ASN A 83 28.84 25.02 -4.45
N ALA A 84 29.13 24.45 -5.61
CA ALA A 84 28.31 23.41 -6.23
C ALA A 84 28.25 22.15 -5.35
N MET A 85 29.39 21.61 -4.91
CA MET A 85 29.42 20.45 -4.01
C MET A 85 28.67 20.69 -2.69
N LYS A 86 28.71 21.91 -2.13
CA LYS A 86 27.92 22.26 -0.93
C LYS A 86 26.42 22.30 -1.19
N GLN A 87 26.01 22.72 -2.37
CA GLN A 87 24.59 22.69 -2.77
C GLN A 87 24.13 21.24 -2.94
N ASP A 88 24.91 20.42 -3.65
CA ASP A 88 24.67 18.98 -3.83
C ASP A 88 24.60 18.25 -2.47
N GLU A 89 25.49 18.58 -1.52
CA GLU A 89 25.50 18.02 -0.16
C GLU A 89 24.20 18.35 0.61
N ILE A 90 23.70 19.59 0.50
CA ILE A 90 22.43 20.01 1.11
C ILE A 90 21.24 19.28 0.48
N GLU A 91 21.23 19.12 -0.84
CA GLU A 91 20.17 18.42 -1.57
C GLU A 91 20.16 16.92 -1.24
N LEU A 92 21.33 16.27 -1.20
CA LEU A 92 21.50 14.89 -0.76
C LEU A 92 21.05 14.68 0.70
N MET A 93 21.42 15.59 1.61
CA MET A 93 20.95 15.54 3.00
C MET A 93 19.42 15.62 3.11
N GLN A 94 18.79 16.50 2.33
CA GLN A 94 17.32 16.60 2.29
C GLN A 94 16.67 15.33 1.75
N GLU A 95 17.25 14.72 0.71
CA GLU A 95 16.72 13.50 0.13
C GLU A 95 16.86 12.30 1.09
N ILE A 96 18.00 12.17 1.78
CA ILE A 96 18.20 11.17 2.85
C ILE A 96 17.11 11.32 3.92
N GLN A 97 16.82 12.55 4.39
CA GLN A 97 15.78 12.79 5.39
C GLN A 97 14.38 12.39 4.91
N LYS A 98 14.03 12.65 3.63
CA LYS A 98 12.76 12.19 3.04
C LYS A 98 12.68 10.66 2.99
N VAL A 99 13.74 10.00 2.52
CA VAL A 99 13.80 8.53 2.39
C VAL A 99 13.75 7.87 3.77
N GLU A 100 14.44 8.39 4.78
CA GLU A 100 14.34 7.91 6.16
C GLU A 100 12.93 8.07 6.75
N ALA A 101 12.25 9.18 6.45
CA ALA A 101 10.87 9.40 6.90
C ALA A 101 9.89 8.41 6.25
N ALA A 102 9.99 8.23 4.92
CA ALA A 102 9.20 7.24 4.20
C ALA A 102 9.46 5.80 4.69
N LEU A 103 10.73 5.44 4.91
CA LEU A 103 11.10 4.13 5.44
C LEU A 103 10.53 3.87 6.84
N LYS A 104 10.48 4.89 7.72
CA LYS A 104 9.85 4.76 9.05
C LYS A 104 8.35 4.49 8.96
N VAL A 105 7.66 5.10 8.01
CA VAL A 105 6.22 4.83 7.75
C VAL A 105 6.03 3.41 7.24
N GLU A 106 6.80 2.98 6.24
CA GLU A 106 6.71 1.62 5.69
C GLU A 106 7.08 0.53 6.71
N VAL A 107 8.05 0.77 7.58
CA VAL A 107 8.39 -0.16 8.67
C VAL A 107 7.27 -0.27 9.71
N ALA A 108 6.55 0.81 10.00
CA ALA A 108 5.36 0.76 10.85
C ALA A 108 4.23 -0.05 10.18
N ASN A 109 3.88 0.29 8.93
CA ASN A 109 2.88 -0.44 8.14
C ASN A 109 3.19 -1.95 8.07
N ASN A 110 4.45 -2.33 7.81
CA ASN A 110 4.88 -3.72 7.72
C ASN A 110 4.76 -4.46 9.07
N LYS A 111 4.97 -3.77 10.19
CA LYS A 111 4.82 -4.34 11.55
C LYS A 111 3.35 -4.60 11.88
N ASP A 112 2.44 -3.76 11.41
CA ASP A 112 1.01 -3.94 11.63
C ASP A 112 0.44 -5.03 10.73
N LEU A 113 0.84 -5.06 9.44
CA LEU A 113 0.54 -6.16 8.50
C LEU A 113 1.05 -7.54 8.99
N LYS A 114 2.23 -7.61 9.62
CA LYS A 114 2.74 -8.84 10.23
C LYS A 114 1.88 -9.30 11.40
N GLN A 115 1.53 -8.38 12.31
CA GLN A 115 0.65 -8.70 13.44
C GLN A 115 -0.73 -9.20 12.97
N GLN A 116 -1.28 -8.61 11.91
CA GLN A 116 -2.50 -9.13 11.26
C GLN A 116 -2.28 -10.54 10.69
N THR A 117 -1.18 -10.75 9.94
CA THR A 117 -0.88 -12.05 9.30
C THR A 117 -0.69 -13.18 10.32
N ASP A 118 0.05 -12.93 11.41
CA ASP A 118 0.24 -13.92 12.47
C ASP A 118 -1.11 -14.27 13.13
N VAL A 119 -2.00 -13.30 13.31
CA VAL A 119 -3.37 -13.50 13.80
C VAL A 119 -4.24 -14.32 12.83
N PHE A 120 -4.13 -14.11 11.51
CA PHE A 120 -4.84 -14.94 10.52
C PHE A 120 -4.40 -16.42 10.53
N SER A 121 -3.25 -16.76 11.13
CA SER A 121 -2.88 -18.16 11.36
C SER A 121 -3.59 -18.81 12.57
N ALA A 122 -4.18 -18.01 13.46
CA ALA A 122 -4.86 -18.43 14.69
C ALA A 122 -6.39 -18.54 14.56
N VAL A 123 -6.90 -18.58 13.31
CA VAL A 123 -8.33 -18.68 12.96
C VAL A 123 -8.97 -19.98 13.52
N PRO A 124 -10.29 -20.01 13.82
CA PRO A 124 -10.90 -21.09 14.60
C PRO A 124 -10.74 -22.50 14.01
N GLU A 125 -10.56 -23.47 14.90
CA GLU A 125 -10.51 -24.90 14.57
C GLU A 125 -11.81 -25.36 13.89
N ARG A 126 -11.72 -25.62 12.58
CA ARG A 126 -12.56 -26.61 11.90
C ARG A 126 -11.76 -27.90 11.83
N ASP A 127 -12.35 -29.02 12.24
CA ASP A 127 -11.75 -30.35 12.07
C ASP A 127 -11.57 -30.66 10.58
N VAL A 128 -10.36 -30.45 10.07
CA VAL A 128 -10.02 -30.68 8.65
C VAL A 128 -9.65 -32.14 8.41
N VAL A 129 -10.60 -32.90 7.87
CA VAL A 129 -10.31 -34.25 7.33
C VAL A 129 -9.62 -34.10 5.98
N PHE A 130 -8.32 -34.38 5.93
CA PHE A 130 -7.53 -34.26 4.71
C PHE A 130 -7.86 -35.40 3.73
N THR A 131 -8.75 -35.15 2.77
CA THR A 131 -9.20 -36.13 1.76
C THR A 131 -8.21 -36.37 0.61
N GLY A 132 -7.04 -35.71 0.64
CA GLY A 132 -5.92 -35.98 -0.28
C GLY A 132 -6.01 -35.35 -1.67
N LEU A 133 -7.07 -34.59 -1.98
CA LEU A 133 -7.24 -33.90 -3.26
C LEU A 133 -6.38 -32.63 -3.32
N THR A 134 -5.25 -32.68 -4.04
CA THR A 134 -4.36 -31.53 -4.28
C THR A 134 -4.82 -30.71 -5.49
N GLY A 135 -5.67 -29.72 -5.24
CA GLY A 135 -5.97 -28.66 -6.21
C GLY A 135 -4.79 -27.70 -6.43
N LYS A 136 -4.78 -26.96 -7.54
CA LYS A 136 -3.88 -25.79 -7.67
C LYS A 136 -4.29 -24.76 -6.62
N GLY A 137 -3.31 -24.26 -5.85
CA GLY A 137 -3.56 -23.23 -4.84
C GLY A 137 -4.25 -22.01 -5.45
N VAL A 138 -5.47 -21.74 -5.00
CA VAL A 138 -6.17 -20.49 -5.24
C VAL A 138 -5.81 -19.59 -4.06
N ASP A 139 -5.17 -18.46 -4.31
CA ASP A 139 -4.72 -17.51 -3.26
C ASP A 139 -5.87 -16.86 -2.46
N ALA A 140 -7.13 -17.13 -2.83
CA ALA A 140 -8.31 -16.66 -2.13
C ALA A 140 -9.00 -17.81 -1.38
N GLN A 141 -9.09 -17.69 -0.05
CA GLN A 141 -10.00 -18.51 0.75
C GLN A 141 -11.45 -18.18 0.35
N THR A 142 -12.06 -19.06 -0.45
CA THR A 142 -13.47 -18.94 -0.83
C THR A 142 -14.38 -19.40 0.31
N PHE A 143 -15.09 -18.45 0.92
CA PHE A 143 -16.10 -18.72 1.95
C PHE A 143 -17.42 -19.20 1.32
N GLU A 144 -18.02 -20.27 1.85
CA GLU A 144 -19.38 -20.68 1.48
C GLU A 144 -20.40 -19.73 2.12
N MET A 145 -20.85 -18.73 1.36
CA MET A 145 -21.96 -17.86 1.78
C MET A 145 -23.30 -18.50 1.37
N LYS A 146 -24.16 -18.81 2.34
CA LYS A 146 -25.55 -19.22 2.07
C LYS A 146 -26.45 -17.98 2.06
N PRO A 147 -26.91 -17.50 0.90
CA PRO A 147 -27.80 -16.33 0.86
C PRO A 147 -29.17 -16.70 1.44
N ARG A 148 -29.73 -15.78 2.22
CA ARG A 148 -31.08 -15.82 2.79
C ARG A 148 -31.76 -14.51 2.43
N ILE A 149 -32.83 -14.58 1.64
CA ILE A 149 -33.39 -13.43 0.92
C ILE A 149 -34.87 -13.31 1.25
N ASP A 150 -35.24 -12.17 1.82
CA ASP A 150 -36.63 -11.82 2.08
C ASP A 150 -37.24 -11.19 0.83
N TYR A 151 -38.19 -11.89 0.21
CA TYR A 151 -38.91 -11.43 -0.98
C TYR A 151 -40.31 -10.90 -0.59
N PRO A 152 -40.60 -9.60 -0.76
CA PRO A 152 -41.91 -9.04 -0.44
C PRO A 152 -42.95 -9.46 -1.49
N MET A 153 -44.08 -10.01 -1.03
CA MET A 153 -45.20 -10.37 -1.89
C MET A 153 -46.27 -9.27 -1.91
N GLU A 154 -46.79 -8.96 -3.10
CA GLU A 154 -47.97 -8.10 -3.26
C GLU A 154 -49.25 -8.86 -2.91
N GLY A 155 -50.31 -8.17 -2.50
CA GLY A 155 -51.59 -8.81 -2.16
C GLY A 155 -52.32 -9.33 -3.39
N GLY A 156 -52.80 -10.58 -3.35
CA GLY A 156 -53.36 -11.26 -4.52
C GLY A 156 -52.29 -11.94 -5.40
N THR A 157 -51.19 -12.40 -4.78
CA THR A 157 -50.13 -13.14 -5.45
C THR A 157 -49.82 -14.46 -4.74
N ALA A 158 -49.34 -15.46 -5.47
CA ALA A 158 -48.86 -16.72 -4.90
C ALA A 158 -47.49 -17.09 -5.48
N LEU A 159 -46.64 -17.72 -4.69
CA LEU A 159 -45.39 -18.33 -5.12
C LEU A 159 -45.55 -19.85 -5.12
N ILE A 160 -45.14 -20.48 -6.22
CA ILE A 160 -45.09 -21.94 -6.36
C ILE A 160 -43.67 -22.33 -6.71
N THR A 161 -43.03 -23.14 -5.86
CA THR A 161 -41.77 -23.82 -6.15
C THR A 161 -42.08 -25.24 -6.56
N PHE A 162 -41.72 -25.60 -7.79
CA PHE A 162 -41.83 -26.96 -8.31
C PHE A 162 -40.55 -27.74 -8.03
N ASP A 163 -40.66 -29.07 -7.88
CA ASP A 163 -39.48 -29.91 -7.74
C ASP A 163 -38.60 -29.87 -9.01
N GLU A 164 -39.24 -29.96 -10.19
CA GLU A 164 -38.58 -29.86 -11.50
C GLU A 164 -38.58 -28.44 -12.11
N GLU A 165 -37.40 -27.95 -12.51
CA GLU A 165 -37.25 -26.71 -13.30
C GLU A 165 -38.03 -26.75 -14.64
N VAL A 166 -38.18 -27.93 -15.24
CA VAL A 166 -38.87 -28.10 -16.53
C VAL A 166 -40.36 -27.73 -16.43
N VAL A 167 -41.00 -28.06 -15.31
CA VAL A 167 -42.39 -27.72 -15.01
C VAL A 167 -42.54 -26.20 -14.87
N ALA A 168 -41.70 -25.57 -14.05
CA ALA A 168 -41.70 -24.11 -13.87
C ALA A 168 -41.55 -23.36 -15.21
N ARG A 169 -40.61 -23.77 -16.06
CA ARG A 169 -40.43 -23.20 -17.41
C ARG A 169 -41.66 -23.39 -18.32
N LYS A 170 -42.38 -24.52 -18.21
CA LYS A 170 -43.60 -24.78 -18.98
C LYS A 170 -44.74 -23.86 -18.55
N ILE A 171 -44.97 -23.71 -17.25
CA ILE A 171 -45.97 -22.78 -16.67
C ILE A 171 -45.68 -21.32 -17.09
N LEU A 172 -44.42 -20.89 -17.03
CA LEU A 172 -43.98 -19.56 -17.47
C LEU A 172 -44.12 -19.33 -18.99
N THR A 173 -44.04 -20.39 -19.80
CA THR A 173 -44.22 -20.32 -21.26
C THR A 173 -45.70 -20.12 -21.63
N MET A 174 -46.61 -20.76 -20.87
CA MET A 174 -48.06 -20.59 -21.06
C MET A 174 -48.56 -19.20 -20.63
N LYS A 175 -47.90 -18.60 -19.61
CA LYS A 175 -48.22 -17.30 -18.99
C LYS A 175 -49.60 -17.21 -18.33
N ASN A 176 -50.68 -17.37 -19.08
CA ASN A 176 -52.03 -17.20 -18.55
C ASN A 176 -52.65 -18.57 -18.28
N HIS A 177 -53.14 -18.78 -17.06
CA HIS A 177 -53.77 -20.02 -16.63
C HIS A 177 -55.19 -19.72 -16.16
N GLN A 178 -56.16 -20.48 -16.67
CA GLN A 178 -57.56 -20.40 -16.23
C GLN A 178 -57.80 -21.48 -15.18
N VAL A 179 -57.94 -21.07 -13.92
CA VAL A 179 -58.13 -21.95 -12.77
C VAL A 179 -59.61 -22.14 -12.51
N ASP A 180 -60.11 -23.35 -12.75
CA ASP A 180 -61.46 -23.76 -12.35
C ASP A 180 -61.54 -23.91 -10.83
N LEU A 181 -62.42 -23.12 -10.21
CA LEU A 181 -62.63 -23.08 -8.76
C LEU A 181 -63.77 -23.99 -8.29
N GLY A 182 -64.34 -24.79 -9.20
CA GLY A 182 -65.53 -25.60 -8.99
C GLY A 182 -66.84 -24.86 -9.30
N GLY A 183 -67.84 -25.60 -9.77
CA GLY A 183 -69.11 -25.03 -10.21
C GLY A 183 -68.96 -24.22 -11.51
N GLU A 184 -69.58 -23.03 -11.56
CA GLU A 184 -69.54 -22.11 -12.71
C GLU A 184 -68.46 -21.01 -12.57
N CYS A 185 -67.56 -21.12 -11.60
CA CYS A 185 -66.55 -20.10 -11.31
C CYS A 185 -65.15 -20.52 -11.80
N SER A 186 -64.51 -19.66 -12.60
CA SER A 186 -63.10 -19.77 -12.98
C SER A 186 -62.41 -18.41 -12.87
N ILE A 187 -61.14 -18.40 -12.50
CA ILE A 187 -60.31 -17.19 -12.44
C ILE A 187 -59.15 -17.29 -13.43
N ASN A 188 -58.72 -16.16 -13.96
CA ASN A 188 -57.49 -16.08 -14.75
C ASN A 188 -56.36 -15.63 -13.83
N VAL A 189 -55.21 -16.30 -13.89
CA VAL A 189 -53.99 -15.93 -13.18
C VAL A 189 -52.83 -15.83 -14.18
N GLU A 190 -51.93 -14.87 -13.96
CA GLU A 190 -50.73 -14.70 -14.79
C GLU A 190 -49.50 -15.24 -14.05
N ALA A 191 -48.77 -16.14 -14.71
CA ALA A 191 -47.50 -16.71 -14.26
C ALA A 191 -46.31 -15.86 -14.76
N ARG A 192 -45.55 -15.30 -13.80
CA ARG A 192 -44.38 -14.45 -14.02
C ARG A 192 -43.13 -15.06 -13.36
N PRO A 193 -41.93 -14.85 -13.94
CA PRO A 193 -40.68 -15.34 -13.36
C PRO A 193 -40.28 -14.53 -12.12
N VAL A 194 -39.90 -15.23 -11.04
CA VAL A 194 -39.39 -14.60 -9.80
C VAL A 194 -37.96 -14.12 -10.05
N HIS A 195 -37.68 -12.85 -9.74
CA HIS A 195 -36.35 -12.25 -9.83
C HIS A 195 -35.84 -11.93 -8.42
N LEU A 196 -34.67 -12.47 -8.07
CA LEU A 196 -33.99 -12.24 -6.78
C LEU A 196 -32.68 -11.48 -6.97
N MET A 197 -32.40 -10.54 -6.07
CA MET A 197 -31.12 -9.84 -5.99
C MET A 197 -30.12 -10.74 -5.25
N LEU A 198 -29.25 -11.42 -5.99
CA LEU A 198 -28.22 -12.28 -5.42
C LEU A 198 -26.89 -11.53 -5.27
N PRO A 199 -26.13 -11.73 -4.18
CA PRO A 199 -24.74 -11.31 -4.09
C PRO A 199 -23.89 -12.12 -5.08
N THR A 200 -23.01 -11.45 -5.83
CA THR A 200 -22.07 -12.07 -6.77
C THR A 200 -20.61 -11.90 -6.37
N LEU A 201 -20.31 -10.88 -5.57
CA LEU A 201 -19.00 -10.65 -4.97
C LEU A 201 -19.19 -9.96 -3.62
N VAL A 202 -18.53 -10.50 -2.60
CA VAL A 202 -18.39 -9.87 -1.29
C VAL A 202 -16.90 -9.88 -0.97
N GLU A 203 -16.26 -8.71 -0.93
CA GLU A 203 -14.90 -8.55 -0.43
C GLU A 203 -15.02 -7.97 0.98
N ILE A 204 -14.38 -8.64 1.93
CA ILE A 204 -14.38 -8.27 3.35
C ILE A 204 -12.93 -7.99 3.73
N ASP A 205 -12.66 -6.75 4.12
CA ASP A 205 -11.42 -6.38 4.78
C ASP A 205 -11.56 -6.75 6.27
N SER A 206 -10.56 -7.43 6.81
CA SER A 206 -10.63 -8.04 8.14
C SER A 206 -9.54 -7.48 9.03
N GLU A 207 -9.93 -6.84 10.13
CA GLU A 207 -9.03 -6.23 11.10
C GLU A 207 -9.16 -6.93 12.46
N VAL A 208 -8.06 -6.96 13.22
CA VAL A 208 -8.03 -7.56 14.56
C VAL A 208 -8.60 -6.58 15.59
N CYS A 209 -9.60 -7.01 16.36
CA CYS A 209 -10.21 -6.17 17.38
C CYS A 209 -9.28 -6.03 18.60
N PRO A 210 -8.87 -4.81 18.97
CA PRO A 210 -7.94 -4.61 20.08
C PRO A 210 -8.59 -4.80 21.46
N HIS A 211 -9.93 -4.78 21.52
CA HIS A 211 -10.72 -4.91 22.75
C HIS A 211 -11.69 -6.10 22.78
N SER A 212 -11.81 -6.90 21.72
CA SER A 212 -12.72 -8.07 21.70
C SER A 212 -11.94 -9.37 21.53
N ILE A 213 -12.35 -10.38 22.27
CA ILE A 213 -11.81 -11.74 22.19
C ILE A 213 -12.92 -12.74 21.84
N LEU A 214 -12.54 -13.81 21.16
CA LEU A 214 -13.38 -14.94 20.80
C LEU A 214 -12.97 -16.17 21.62
N ILE A 215 -13.89 -16.70 22.43
CA ILE A 215 -13.65 -17.75 23.42
C ILE A 215 -14.33 -19.05 22.98
N SER A 216 -13.52 -20.07 22.66
CA SER A 216 -13.96 -21.38 22.15
C SER A 216 -13.60 -22.53 23.11
N ASN A 217 -13.97 -23.76 22.73
CA ASN A 217 -13.90 -24.96 23.58
C ASN A 217 -14.70 -24.82 24.90
N LEU A 218 -15.91 -24.26 24.83
CA LEU A 218 -16.78 -24.03 25.98
C LEU A 218 -17.55 -25.30 26.40
N PRO A 219 -17.79 -25.52 27.70
CA PRO A 219 -18.56 -26.67 28.17
C PRO A 219 -20.05 -26.49 27.90
N LYS A 220 -20.76 -27.59 27.62
CA LYS A 220 -22.22 -27.59 27.49
C LYS A 220 -22.87 -27.32 28.86
N MET A 221 -23.39 -26.12 29.03
CA MET A 221 -24.11 -25.66 30.23
C MET A 221 -25.09 -24.53 29.86
N ASP A 222 -25.84 -24.07 30.84
CA ASP A 222 -26.74 -22.90 30.73
C ASP A 222 -25.99 -21.64 30.25
N THR A 223 -26.55 -20.95 29.25
CA THR A 223 -25.94 -19.80 28.56
C THR A 223 -25.72 -18.61 29.49
N GLU A 224 -26.71 -18.20 30.29
CA GLU A 224 -26.58 -17.07 31.22
C GLU A 224 -25.51 -17.38 32.28
N SER A 225 -25.53 -18.61 32.80
CA SER A 225 -24.55 -19.09 33.76
C SER A 225 -23.13 -19.19 33.21
N LEU A 226 -22.96 -19.40 31.90
CA LEU A 226 -21.68 -19.46 31.22
C LEU A 226 -21.12 -18.04 31.00
N LEU A 227 -21.91 -17.15 30.39
CA LEU A 227 -21.53 -15.76 30.10
C LEU A 227 -21.10 -15.03 31.38
N ASN A 228 -21.93 -15.09 32.44
CA ASN A 228 -21.65 -14.48 33.73
C ASN A 228 -20.33 -14.99 34.36
N LYS A 229 -20.03 -16.29 34.23
CA LYS A 229 -18.77 -16.86 34.74
C LYS A 229 -17.55 -16.46 33.91
N LEU A 230 -17.69 -16.33 32.59
CA LEU A 230 -16.63 -15.83 31.72
C LEU A 230 -16.35 -14.35 32.02
N GLU A 231 -17.39 -13.52 32.11
CA GLU A 231 -17.32 -12.11 32.51
C GLU A 231 -16.64 -11.94 33.89
N ILE A 232 -17.07 -12.69 34.91
CA ILE A 232 -16.44 -12.70 36.25
C ILE A 232 -15.00 -13.23 36.23
N HIS A 233 -14.62 -14.03 35.22
CA HIS A 233 -13.24 -14.51 35.07
C HIS A 233 -12.34 -13.46 34.41
N PHE A 234 -12.79 -12.87 33.31
CA PHE A 234 -12.02 -11.93 32.49
C PHE A 234 -12.09 -10.48 32.99
N SER A 235 -13.06 -10.12 33.83
CA SER A 235 -13.04 -8.85 34.60
C SER A 235 -11.85 -8.69 35.56
N LYS A 236 -11.13 -9.79 35.86
CA LYS A 236 -10.07 -9.82 36.87
C LYS A 236 -8.68 -9.63 36.25
N ARG A 237 -8.05 -8.48 36.53
CA ARG A 237 -6.65 -8.17 36.14
C ARG A 237 -5.61 -9.24 36.48
N ARG A 238 -5.80 -10.01 37.56
CA ARG A 238 -4.92 -11.14 37.91
C ARG A 238 -4.92 -12.29 36.88
N ASN A 239 -5.94 -12.35 36.03
CA ASN A 239 -6.13 -13.34 34.97
C ASN A 239 -5.75 -12.75 33.59
N GLY A 240 -5.08 -11.59 33.54
CA GLY A 240 -4.73 -10.89 32.29
C GLY A 240 -5.87 -10.07 31.66
N GLY A 241 -7.07 -10.09 32.23
CA GLY A 241 -8.23 -9.36 31.71
C GLY A 241 -8.46 -7.98 32.35
N GLY A 242 -9.60 -7.36 32.06
CA GLY A 242 -10.00 -6.05 32.61
C GLY A 242 -11.50 -5.79 32.45
N GLU A 243 -11.92 -4.54 32.62
CA GLU A 243 -13.35 -4.18 32.66
C GLU A 243 -14.08 -4.58 31.36
N VAL A 244 -15.13 -5.39 31.51
CA VAL A 244 -15.92 -5.96 30.42
C VAL A 244 -17.08 -4.99 30.12
N ASP A 245 -17.29 -4.71 28.84
CA ASP A 245 -18.41 -3.90 28.34
C ASP A 245 -19.57 -4.81 27.93
N GLU A 246 -19.27 -5.87 27.17
CA GLU A 246 -20.26 -6.76 26.56
C GLU A 246 -19.77 -8.22 26.51
N CYS A 247 -20.68 -9.18 26.64
CA CYS A 247 -20.39 -10.62 26.68
C CYS A 247 -21.56 -11.39 26.04
N GLU A 248 -21.38 -11.84 24.80
CA GLU A 248 -22.43 -12.46 23.98
C GLU A 248 -22.04 -13.86 23.48
N MET A 249 -23.03 -14.75 23.31
CA MET A 249 -22.82 -16.08 22.75
C MET A 249 -23.32 -16.15 21.30
N LEU A 250 -22.41 -16.44 20.37
CA LEU A 250 -22.73 -16.64 18.97
C LEU A 250 -23.50 -17.95 18.78
N SER A 251 -24.75 -17.84 18.33
CA SER A 251 -25.69 -18.97 18.21
C SER A 251 -25.32 -19.98 17.13
N ASP A 252 -24.46 -19.59 16.18
CA ASP A 252 -24.04 -20.38 15.01
C ASP A 252 -22.95 -21.41 15.34
N SER A 253 -22.07 -21.06 16.27
CA SER A 253 -20.80 -21.74 16.55
C SER A 253 -20.69 -22.19 18.01
N GLY A 254 -21.55 -21.66 18.89
CA GLY A 254 -21.48 -21.90 20.34
C GLY A 254 -20.26 -21.23 21.00
N THR A 255 -19.69 -20.22 20.34
CA THR A 255 -18.52 -19.46 20.77
C THR A 255 -18.96 -18.20 21.52
N VAL A 256 -18.18 -17.71 22.48
CA VAL A 256 -18.50 -16.44 23.19
C VAL A 256 -17.59 -15.32 22.70
N VAL A 257 -18.19 -14.19 22.34
CA VAL A 257 -17.48 -12.93 22.12
C VAL A 257 -17.52 -12.13 23.42
N LEU A 258 -16.37 -11.63 23.84
CA LEU A 258 -16.25 -10.83 25.05
C LEU A 258 -15.47 -9.55 24.73
N THR A 259 -16.09 -8.42 24.98
CA THR A 259 -15.62 -7.07 24.63
C THR A 259 -15.26 -6.30 25.90
N PHE A 260 -14.08 -5.69 25.90
CA PHE A 260 -13.54 -4.91 27.03
C PHE A 260 -13.63 -3.40 26.77
N PHE A 261 -13.65 -2.60 27.84
CA PHE A 261 -13.51 -1.14 27.72
C PHE A 261 -12.09 -0.68 27.32
N GLN A 262 -11.07 -1.55 27.39
CA GLN A 262 -9.67 -1.17 27.13
C GLN A 262 -9.06 -1.96 25.97
N ASN A 263 -8.42 -1.22 25.05
CA ASN A 263 -7.84 -1.71 23.78
C ASN A 263 -6.49 -2.46 23.92
N ASP A 264 -5.99 -2.66 25.14
CA ASP A 264 -4.72 -3.33 25.44
C ASP A 264 -4.92 -4.75 26.02
N ILE A 265 -6.13 -5.10 26.44
CA ILE A 265 -6.44 -6.36 27.13
C ILE A 265 -6.47 -7.56 26.17
N ALA A 266 -7.12 -7.44 25.01
CA ALA A 266 -7.36 -8.58 24.13
C ALA A 266 -6.05 -9.25 23.70
N LYS A 267 -5.02 -8.44 23.37
CA LYS A 267 -3.71 -8.95 22.94
C LYS A 267 -3.03 -9.86 23.98
N GLY A 268 -2.99 -9.45 25.24
CA GLY A 268 -2.37 -10.26 26.29
C GLY A 268 -3.11 -11.58 26.55
N LEU A 269 -4.43 -11.59 26.39
CA LEU A 269 -5.25 -12.79 26.52
C LEU A 269 -5.08 -13.74 25.32
N THR A 270 -4.94 -13.20 24.10
CA THR A 270 -4.71 -14.00 22.88
C THR A 270 -3.29 -14.55 22.78
N ASP A 271 -2.28 -13.78 23.22
CA ASP A 271 -0.88 -14.26 23.30
C ASP A 271 -0.73 -15.48 24.24
N THR A 272 -1.62 -15.61 25.23
CA THR A 272 -1.65 -16.76 26.16
C THR A 272 -2.39 -17.97 25.58
N GLU A 273 -3.30 -17.74 24.63
CA GLU A 273 -4.17 -18.68 23.91
C GLU A 273 -5.10 -19.58 24.76
N TYR A 274 -4.65 -20.13 25.88
CA TYR A 274 -5.42 -21.09 26.70
C TYR A 274 -5.55 -20.65 28.15
N HIS A 275 -6.78 -20.65 28.65
CA HIS A 275 -7.10 -20.15 29.99
C HIS A 275 -7.90 -21.19 30.80
N ASP A 276 -7.44 -21.50 32.01
CA ASP A 276 -8.11 -22.45 32.91
C ASP A 276 -9.16 -21.73 33.78
N ILE A 277 -10.44 -21.92 33.45
CA ILE A 277 -11.56 -21.22 34.09
C ILE A 277 -12.32 -22.16 35.02
N LYS A 278 -12.66 -21.67 36.23
CA LYS A 278 -13.55 -22.37 37.18
C LYS A 278 -15.02 -22.20 36.79
N LEU A 279 -15.44 -22.91 35.74
CA LEU A 279 -16.83 -22.90 35.27
C LEU A 279 -17.79 -23.73 36.16
N GLN A 280 -17.26 -24.70 36.91
CA GLN A 280 -18.00 -25.54 37.86
C GLN A 280 -17.25 -25.65 39.20
N GLU A 281 -17.98 -25.87 40.30
CA GLU A 281 -17.45 -25.78 41.69
C GLU A 281 -16.24 -26.68 41.99
N LYS A 282 -15.99 -27.73 41.19
CA LYS A 282 -14.93 -28.73 41.43
C LYS A 282 -14.01 -29.00 40.24
N LYS A 283 -14.12 -28.30 39.11
CA LYS A 283 -13.27 -28.51 37.93
C LYS A 283 -12.84 -27.19 37.27
N MET A 284 -11.54 -27.09 36.97
CA MET A 284 -11.03 -26.17 35.97
C MET A 284 -11.43 -26.69 34.59
N HIS A 285 -11.79 -25.81 33.67
CA HIS A 285 -12.01 -26.13 32.27
C HIS A 285 -11.14 -25.21 31.40
N ARG A 286 -10.36 -25.80 30.50
CA ARG A 286 -9.42 -25.10 29.63
C ARG A 286 -10.16 -24.56 28.40
N VAL A 287 -10.48 -23.27 28.40
CA VAL A 287 -11.02 -22.59 27.22
C VAL A 287 -9.87 -22.13 26.33
N ARG A 288 -10.15 -21.94 25.04
CA ARG A 288 -9.22 -21.31 24.09
C ARG A 288 -9.70 -19.87 23.82
N VAL A 289 -8.78 -18.92 23.82
CA VAL A 289 -9.01 -17.50 23.58
C VAL A 289 -8.26 -17.11 22.32
N THR A 290 -9.01 -16.70 21.31
CA THR A 290 -8.54 -16.28 20.00
C THR A 290 -8.92 -14.82 19.76
N PRO A 291 -8.17 -14.08 18.92
CA PRO A 291 -8.51 -12.71 18.56
C PRO A 291 -9.86 -12.67 17.83
N PHE A 292 -10.70 -11.69 18.18
CA PHE A 292 -11.91 -11.41 17.40
C PHE A 292 -11.53 -10.60 16.15
N LEU A 293 -12.13 -10.94 15.00
CA LEU A 293 -11.89 -10.28 13.72
C LEU A 293 -13.11 -9.45 13.32
N ASN A 294 -12.94 -8.13 13.19
CA ASN A 294 -13.94 -7.26 12.60
C ASN A 294 -13.83 -7.34 11.08
N GLY A 295 -14.87 -7.88 10.43
CA GLY A 295 -15.02 -7.84 8.99
C GLY A 295 -15.76 -6.60 8.53
N LYS A 296 -15.12 -5.74 7.72
CA LYS A 296 -15.76 -4.63 7.02
C LYS A 296 -15.92 -4.97 5.54
N ILE A 297 -17.17 -4.98 5.07
CA ILE A 297 -17.45 -5.17 3.64
C ILE A 297 -16.90 -3.95 2.87
N THR A 298 -15.89 -4.17 2.02
CA THR A 298 -15.27 -3.14 1.18
C THR A 298 -15.82 -3.14 -0.25
N ASN A 299 -16.26 -4.29 -0.75
CA ASN A 299 -16.87 -4.43 -2.06
C ASN A 299 -18.09 -5.34 -1.97
N PHE A 300 -19.22 -4.88 -2.50
CA PHE A 300 -20.45 -5.66 -2.57
C PHE A 300 -21.06 -5.48 -3.95
N LYS A 301 -21.13 -6.57 -4.71
CA LYS A 301 -21.75 -6.58 -6.04
C LYS A 301 -22.91 -7.56 -6.02
N THR A 302 -24.01 -7.15 -6.64
CA THR A 302 -25.23 -7.94 -6.75
C THR A 302 -25.65 -8.08 -8.21
N LYS A 303 -26.47 -9.08 -8.49
CA LYS A 303 -27.04 -9.35 -9.81
C LYS A 303 -28.47 -9.85 -9.66
N MET A 304 -29.34 -9.40 -10.56
CA MET A 304 -30.67 -10.00 -10.73
C MET A 304 -30.52 -11.40 -11.33
N SER A 305 -31.02 -12.40 -10.62
CA SER A 305 -31.15 -13.78 -11.12
C SER A 305 -32.62 -14.20 -11.11
N VAL A 306 -33.00 -15.01 -12.08
CA VAL A 306 -34.33 -15.64 -12.12
C VAL A 306 -34.29 -16.93 -11.30
N CYS A 307 -35.33 -17.21 -10.51
CA CYS A 307 -35.49 -18.51 -9.86
C CYS A 307 -35.82 -19.57 -10.92
N PRO A 308 -35.04 -20.65 -11.07
CA PRO A 308 -35.30 -21.68 -12.07
C PRO A 308 -36.59 -22.45 -11.77
N ARG A 309 -36.84 -22.75 -10.48
CA ARG A 309 -37.91 -23.64 -10.02
C ARG A 309 -39.17 -22.93 -9.49
N THR A 310 -39.10 -21.61 -9.26
CA THR A 310 -40.18 -20.85 -8.61
C THR A 310 -40.88 -19.88 -9.56
N VAL A 311 -42.21 -19.91 -9.55
CA VAL A 311 -43.11 -19.08 -10.35
C VAL A 311 -43.92 -18.17 -9.44
N LEU A 312 -44.09 -16.90 -9.82
CA LEU A 312 -45.02 -15.96 -9.20
C LEU A 312 -46.32 -15.96 -9.99
N LEU A 313 -47.44 -16.28 -9.34
CA LEU A 313 -48.78 -16.06 -9.86
C LEU A 313 -49.27 -14.68 -9.41
N THR A 314 -49.79 -13.89 -10.35
CA THR A 314 -50.41 -12.59 -10.10
C THR A 314 -51.86 -12.56 -10.56
N GLU A 315 -52.58 -11.50 -10.18
CA GLU A 315 -54.00 -11.25 -10.51
C GLU A 315 -55.01 -12.17 -9.79
N ILE A 316 -54.63 -12.80 -8.67
CA ILE A 316 -55.54 -13.66 -7.89
C ILE A 316 -56.59 -12.80 -7.16
N PRO A 317 -57.90 -12.98 -7.45
CA PRO A 317 -58.97 -12.21 -6.81
C PRO A 317 -59.44 -12.85 -5.50
N ALA A 318 -59.87 -12.02 -4.54
CA ALA A 318 -60.45 -12.48 -3.27
C ALA A 318 -61.91 -12.96 -3.44
N VAL A 319 -62.11 -14.09 -4.14
CA VAL A 319 -63.45 -14.63 -4.48
C VAL A 319 -64.00 -15.65 -3.47
N MET A 320 -63.17 -16.21 -2.60
CA MET A 320 -63.54 -17.23 -1.62
C MET A 320 -62.62 -17.21 -0.39
N GLU A 321 -62.80 -18.16 0.52
CA GLU A 321 -61.95 -18.35 1.70
C GLU A 321 -60.50 -18.72 1.32
N ARG A 322 -59.54 -18.24 2.12
CA ARG A 322 -58.09 -18.36 1.85
C ARG A 322 -57.66 -19.79 1.61
N GLU A 323 -58.01 -20.68 2.52
CA GLU A 323 -57.55 -22.08 2.54
C GLU A 323 -58.11 -22.81 1.31
N THR A 324 -59.40 -22.67 1.02
CA THR A 324 -60.03 -23.24 -0.18
C THR A 324 -59.42 -22.71 -1.48
N LEU A 325 -59.08 -21.41 -1.55
CA LEU A 325 -58.46 -20.83 -2.74
C LEU A 325 -57.03 -21.34 -2.95
N GLN A 326 -56.28 -21.45 -1.86
CA GLN A 326 -54.94 -22.03 -1.85
C GLN A 326 -54.96 -23.49 -2.32
N ASP A 327 -55.82 -24.33 -1.73
CA ASP A 327 -55.95 -25.75 -2.11
C ASP A 327 -56.31 -25.91 -3.59
N LEU A 328 -57.25 -25.11 -4.11
CA LEU A 328 -57.68 -25.17 -5.51
C LEU A 328 -56.59 -24.71 -6.48
N LEU A 329 -55.81 -23.68 -6.11
CA LEU A 329 -54.64 -23.24 -6.88
C LEU A 329 -53.57 -24.34 -6.88
N GLU A 330 -53.23 -24.90 -5.72
CA GLU A 330 -52.22 -25.95 -5.58
C GLU A 330 -52.60 -27.19 -6.40
N ILE A 331 -53.85 -27.68 -6.28
CA ILE A 331 -54.40 -28.78 -7.08
C ILE A 331 -54.40 -28.45 -8.59
N HIS A 332 -54.61 -27.20 -8.99
CA HIS A 332 -54.55 -26.82 -10.40
C HIS A 332 -53.13 -26.92 -10.97
N PHE A 333 -52.13 -26.45 -10.23
CA PHE A 333 -50.72 -26.47 -10.64
C PHE A 333 -50.00 -27.80 -10.35
N GLN A 334 -50.62 -28.71 -9.59
CA GLN A 334 -50.18 -30.11 -9.47
C GLN A 334 -50.61 -30.97 -10.67
N LYS A 335 -51.67 -30.59 -11.39
CA LYS A 335 -52.20 -31.35 -12.54
C LYS A 335 -51.33 -31.19 -13.79
N SER A 336 -50.75 -32.31 -14.24
CA SER A 336 -49.95 -32.37 -15.47
C SER A 336 -50.71 -31.98 -16.74
N SER A 337 -52.05 -32.10 -16.75
CA SER A 337 -52.93 -31.61 -17.84
C SER A 337 -52.80 -30.11 -18.06
N ASN A 338 -52.53 -29.35 -17.00
CA ASN A 338 -52.46 -27.89 -17.01
C ASN A 338 -51.01 -27.41 -17.20
N GLY A 339 -50.09 -28.33 -17.50
CA GLY A 339 -48.65 -28.07 -17.52
C GLY A 339 -47.97 -28.11 -16.16
N GLY A 340 -48.70 -28.45 -15.10
CA GLY A 340 -48.23 -28.60 -13.74
C GLY A 340 -47.39 -29.85 -13.47
N GLY A 341 -46.99 -30.03 -12.21
CA GLY A 341 -46.14 -31.11 -11.72
C GLY A 341 -46.02 -31.09 -10.19
N GLU A 342 -45.06 -31.83 -9.62
CA GLU A 342 -44.90 -31.90 -8.17
C GLU A 342 -44.42 -30.55 -7.58
N ILE A 343 -45.08 -30.13 -6.49
CA ILE A 343 -44.86 -28.85 -5.82
C ILE A 343 -44.07 -29.12 -4.54
N GLU A 344 -42.92 -28.47 -4.42
CA GLU A 344 -42.05 -28.52 -3.23
C GLU A 344 -42.55 -27.55 -2.16
N ALA A 345 -43.00 -26.36 -2.57
CA ALA A 345 -43.56 -25.35 -1.67
C ALA A 345 -44.59 -24.46 -2.37
N PHE A 346 -45.65 -24.11 -1.65
CA PHE A 346 -46.69 -23.16 -2.08
C PHE A 346 -46.90 -22.08 -1.01
N LEU A 347 -46.99 -20.82 -1.41
CA LEU A 347 -47.24 -19.69 -0.50
C LEU A 347 -48.17 -18.67 -1.17
N TYR A 348 -49.35 -18.44 -0.58
CA TYR A 348 -50.32 -17.45 -1.07
C TYR A 348 -50.41 -16.23 -0.16
N ASN A 349 -50.33 -15.03 -0.75
CA ASN A 349 -50.57 -13.76 -0.07
C ASN A 349 -51.93 -13.16 -0.49
N PRO A 350 -52.94 -13.16 0.40
CA PRO A 350 -54.26 -12.60 0.08
C PRO A 350 -54.25 -11.10 -0.21
N GLN A 351 -55.29 -10.63 -0.89
CA GLN A 351 -55.49 -9.19 -1.12
C GLN A 351 -55.61 -8.44 0.22
N GLY A 352 -54.93 -7.29 0.32
CA GLY A 352 -54.89 -6.48 1.54
C GLY A 352 -53.97 -7.01 2.65
N GLN A 353 -53.15 -8.02 2.40
CA GLN A 353 -52.13 -8.51 3.33
C GLN A 353 -50.71 -8.35 2.79
N HIS A 354 -49.75 -8.28 3.71
CA HIS A 354 -48.32 -8.27 3.42
C HIS A 354 -47.70 -9.56 3.96
N THR A 355 -47.19 -10.37 3.04
CA THR A 355 -46.48 -11.62 3.35
C THR A 355 -45.08 -11.52 2.73
N MET A 356 -44.09 -12.12 3.38
CA MET A 356 -42.71 -12.19 2.89
C MET A 356 -42.36 -13.65 2.65
N ALA A 357 -41.80 -13.95 1.49
CA ALA A 357 -41.30 -15.27 1.15
C ALA A 357 -39.80 -15.33 1.40
N LEU A 358 -39.36 -16.39 2.08
CA LEU A 358 -37.97 -16.60 2.43
C LEU A 358 -37.32 -17.53 1.39
N PHE A 359 -36.31 -17.03 0.68
CA PHE A 359 -35.51 -17.84 -0.24
C PHE A 359 -34.15 -18.13 0.37
N GLU A 360 -33.78 -19.42 0.42
CA GLU A 360 -32.50 -19.89 0.95
C GLU A 360 -31.67 -20.56 -0.16
N GLY A 361 -30.35 -20.37 -0.13
CA GLY A 361 -29.44 -20.97 -1.10
C GLY A 361 -29.29 -22.48 -0.89
N VAL A 362 -29.65 -23.27 -1.91
CA VAL A 362 -29.44 -24.72 -1.92
C VAL A 362 -27.95 -25.02 -2.10
N SER A 363 -27.27 -25.50 -1.05
CA SER A 363 -25.90 -26.03 -1.16
C SER A 363 -25.91 -27.29 -2.02
N GLN A 364 -24.93 -27.44 -2.92
CA GLN A 364 -24.80 -28.61 -3.82
C GLN A 364 -24.43 -29.94 -3.12
N ASN A 365 -24.38 -29.97 -1.79
CA ASN A 365 -23.96 -31.14 -1.00
C ASN A 365 -25.15 -32.08 -0.71
N GLY A 366 -25.95 -32.36 -1.75
CA GLY A 366 -27.20 -33.13 -1.66
C GLY A 366 -27.31 -34.31 -2.63
N GLU A 367 -26.24 -34.64 -3.36
CA GLU A 367 -26.15 -35.83 -4.22
C GLU A 367 -24.94 -36.71 -3.79
N GLU A 368 -25.16 -37.56 -2.78
CA GLU A 368 -24.41 -38.81 -2.51
C GLU A 368 -25.38 -39.97 -2.25
#